data_AF-A0A382DF51-F1
#
_entry.id   AF-A0A382DF51-F1
#
_cell.length_a   1.000
_cell.length_b   1.000
_cell.length_c   1.000
_cell.angle_alpha   90.00
_cell.angle_beta   90.00
_cell.angle_gamma   90.00
#
_symmetry.space_group_name_H-M   'P 1'
#
loop_
_entity.id
_entity.type
_entity.pdbx_description
1 polymer ?
#
loop_
_entity_poly.entity_id
_entity_poly.type
_entity_poly.pdbx_seq_one_letter_code
_entity_poly.pdbx_strand_id
1 'polypeptide(L)'
;KIFLQCLKKQYWNLFDRHMIYKDVVVKLIELIDNVLDSEDLDWSLSIDQYCCITSSSCFENFFYKKISKCCFGKCIQIYNIKHHYNIVEAYIMGQREVLTKLSNLITDNEIFEELEKYSNKSEERGIKFLKQIETAYPKLVKEIETNQVTYLILKNQEKYLKELFNNGEISDKLYNKFNNKIHKKEYMLHL
;
A
#
# COMPACT_ATOMS: atom_id res chain seq x y z
N LYS A 1 15.85 14.08 5.54
CA LYS A 1 16.50 12.81 5.11
C LYS A 1 16.24 11.61 6.04
N ILE A 2 16.49 11.70 7.36
CA ILE A 2 16.25 10.57 8.28
C ILE A 2 14.80 10.10 8.25
N PHE A 3 13.84 11.04 8.27
CA PHE A 3 12.41 10.74 8.12
C PHE A 3 12.09 9.87 6.90
N LEU A 4 12.62 10.25 5.73
CA LEU A 4 12.45 9.50 4.47
C LEU A 4 13.04 8.08 4.56
N GLN A 5 14.20 7.90 5.20
CA GLN A 5 14.76 6.56 5.43
C GLN A 5 13.90 5.73 6.40
N CYS A 6 13.33 6.37 7.43
CA CYS A 6 12.37 5.72 8.32
C CYS A 6 11.11 5.27 7.57
N LEU A 7 10.61 6.06 6.60
CA LEU A 7 9.49 5.67 5.75
C LEU A 7 9.80 4.39 4.95
N LYS A 8 10.99 4.29 4.35
CA LYS A 8 11.38 3.06 3.63
C LYS A 8 11.28 1.82 4.51
N LYS A 9 11.85 1.88 5.72
CA LYS A 9 11.75 0.80 6.70
C LYS A 9 10.30 0.54 7.10
N GLN A 10 9.51 1.59 7.26
CA GLN A 10 8.12 1.48 7.65
C GLN A 10 7.25 0.81 6.57
N TYR A 11 7.52 1.03 5.28
CA TYR A 11 6.83 0.34 4.20
C TYR A 11 7.16 -1.16 4.17
N TRP A 12 8.41 -1.54 4.42
CA TRP A 12 8.74 -2.95 4.63
C TRP A 12 8.01 -3.54 5.85
N ASN A 13 7.93 -2.81 6.97
CA ASN A 13 7.17 -3.27 8.13
C ASN A 13 5.66 -3.43 7.84
N LEU A 14 5.08 -2.61 6.96
CA LEU A 14 3.69 -2.77 6.53
C LEU A 14 3.51 -4.05 5.70
N PHE A 15 4.48 -4.38 4.84
CA PHE A 15 4.49 -5.63 4.09
C PHE A 15 4.69 -6.86 4.97
N ASP A 16 5.62 -6.78 5.93
CA ASP A 16 5.87 -7.85 6.89
C ASP A 16 4.65 -8.12 7.79
N ARG A 17 3.87 -7.08 8.09
CA ARG A 17 2.56 -7.18 8.76
C ARG A 17 1.42 -7.56 7.81
N HIS A 18 1.72 -7.83 6.55
CA HIS A 18 0.74 -8.25 5.55
C HIS A 18 -0.38 -7.23 5.30
N MET A 19 -0.08 -5.94 5.51
CA MET A 19 -1.03 -4.85 5.27
C MET A 19 -1.00 -4.37 3.81
N ILE A 20 0.12 -4.57 3.12
CA ILE A 20 0.33 -4.09 1.75
C ILE A 20 1.06 -5.14 0.91
N TYR A 21 0.95 -5.02 -0.41
CA TYR A 21 1.59 -5.90 -1.38
C TYR A 21 3.03 -5.48 -1.68
N LYS A 22 3.84 -6.43 -2.19
CA LYS A 22 5.27 -6.19 -2.48
C LYS A 22 5.49 -5.15 -3.57
N ASP A 23 4.68 -5.17 -4.63
CA ASP A 23 4.71 -4.18 -5.71
C ASP A 23 4.41 -2.77 -5.18
N VAL A 24 3.44 -2.63 -4.28
CA VAL A 24 3.14 -1.37 -3.59
C VAL A 24 4.35 -0.87 -2.79
N VAL A 25 5.03 -1.74 -2.02
CA VAL A 25 6.27 -1.36 -1.32
C VAL A 25 7.30 -0.83 -2.29
N VAL A 26 7.58 -1.55 -3.37
CA VAL A 26 8.60 -1.15 -4.35
C VAL A 26 8.29 0.25 -4.91
N LYS A 27 7.03 0.54 -5.24
CA LYS A 27 6.62 1.87 -5.69
C LYS A 27 6.79 2.96 -4.64
N LEU A 28 6.46 2.67 -3.38
CA LEU A 28 6.69 3.62 -2.30
C LEU A 28 8.19 3.88 -2.06
N ILE A 29 9.03 2.86 -2.18
CA ILE A 29 10.49 3.03 -2.10
C ILE A 29 11.01 3.89 -3.25
N GLU A 30 10.57 3.63 -4.49
CA GLU A 30 10.92 4.44 -5.67
C GLU A 30 10.53 5.92 -5.46
N LEU A 31 9.33 6.19 -4.93
CA LEU A 31 8.91 7.57 -4.61
C LEU A 31 9.86 8.25 -3.63
N ILE A 32 10.26 7.54 -2.57
CA ILE A 32 11.17 8.08 -1.56
C ILE A 32 12.58 8.27 -2.12
N ASP A 33 13.06 7.35 -2.94
CA ASP A 33 14.35 7.47 -3.64
C ASP A 33 14.39 8.71 -4.52
N ASN A 34 13.36 8.92 -5.33
CA ASN A 34 13.25 10.11 -6.18
C ASN A 34 13.30 11.42 -5.37
N VAL A 35 12.71 11.45 -4.17
CA VAL A 35 12.78 12.62 -3.28
C VAL A 35 14.17 12.76 -2.67
N LEU A 36 14.80 11.66 -2.26
CA LEU A 36 16.15 11.67 -1.68
C LEU A 36 17.23 12.13 -2.68
N ASP A 37 17.01 11.86 -3.96
CA ASP A 37 17.87 12.30 -5.07
C ASP A 37 17.63 13.77 -5.45
N SER A 38 16.56 14.40 -4.95
CA SER A 38 16.25 15.81 -5.15
C SER A 38 16.88 16.71 -4.07
N GLU A 39 17.09 17.99 -4.39
CA GLU A 39 17.62 18.98 -3.45
C GLU A 39 16.57 19.49 -2.44
N ASP A 40 15.30 19.61 -2.86
CA ASP A 40 14.20 20.22 -2.10
C ASP A 40 13.70 19.32 -0.96
N LEU A 41 13.91 17.99 -1.07
CA LEU A 41 13.46 16.97 -0.11
C LEU A 41 11.95 17.03 0.25
N ASP A 42 11.14 17.86 -0.42
CA ASP A 42 9.70 17.94 -0.26
C ASP A 42 9.04 16.71 -0.93
N TRP A 43 8.60 15.75 -0.12
CA TRP A 43 7.88 14.57 -0.59
C TRP A 43 6.38 14.82 -0.78
N SER A 44 5.85 15.98 -0.41
CA SER A 44 4.41 16.21 -0.25
C SER A 44 3.61 16.04 -1.56
N LEU A 45 4.28 16.19 -2.71
CA LEU A 45 3.70 16.04 -4.05
C LEU A 45 4.06 14.71 -4.73
N SER A 46 4.87 13.86 -4.11
CA SER A 46 5.38 12.64 -4.74
C SER A 46 4.28 11.63 -5.11
N ILE A 47 3.12 11.70 -4.44
CA ILE A 47 1.96 10.84 -4.72
C ILE A 47 0.99 11.39 -5.77
N ASP A 48 1.17 12.62 -6.27
CA ASP A 48 0.19 13.27 -7.15
C ASP A 48 -0.14 12.44 -8.39
N GLN A 49 0.84 11.72 -8.93
CA GLN A 49 0.67 10.82 -10.08
C GLN A 49 -0.31 9.65 -9.80
N TYR A 50 -0.46 9.26 -8.53
CA TYR A 50 -1.38 8.21 -8.10
C TYR A 50 -2.74 8.76 -7.66
N CYS A 51 -2.84 10.05 -7.35
CA CYS A 51 -4.07 10.72 -6.90
C CYS A 51 -4.98 11.22 -8.05
N CYS A 52 -5.00 10.53 -9.20
CA CYS A 52 -5.81 10.91 -10.36
C CYS A 52 -6.85 9.82 -10.71
N ILE A 53 -8.11 10.23 -10.91
CA ILE A 53 -9.23 9.33 -11.29
C ILE A 53 -9.60 9.47 -12.77
N THR A 54 -9.37 10.66 -13.33
CA THR A 54 -9.63 10.97 -14.73
C THR A 54 -8.33 11.06 -15.51
N SER A 55 -8.30 10.40 -16.66
CA SER A 55 -7.17 10.25 -17.61
C SER A 55 -6.63 11.55 -18.22
N SER A 56 -6.99 12.72 -17.70
CA SER A 56 -6.68 14.01 -18.32
C SER A 56 -5.25 14.51 -18.09
N SER A 57 -4.48 13.98 -17.13
CA SER A 57 -3.13 14.50 -16.85
C SER A 57 -2.01 13.50 -16.53
N CYS A 58 -2.24 12.19 -16.45
CA CYS A 58 -1.16 11.23 -16.26
C CYS A 58 -1.07 10.28 -17.44
N PHE A 59 -0.16 10.55 -18.40
CA PHE A 59 0.39 9.66 -19.45
C PHE A 59 -0.56 8.76 -20.31
N GLU A 60 -1.87 8.80 -20.10
CA GLU A 60 -2.78 7.71 -20.47
C GLU A 60 -3.87 8.10 -21.47
N ASN A 61 -3.88 9.34 -21.97
CA ASN A 61 -4.85 9.76 -22.98
C ASN A 61 -4.75 8.98 -24.30
N PHE A 62 -3.57 8.44 -24.63
CA PHE A 62 -3.33 7.72 -25.89
C PHE A 62 -3.69 6.23 -25.81
N PHE A 63 -3.25 5.53 -24.76
CA PHE A 63 -3.51 4.10 -24.59
C PHE A 63 -4.98 3.80 -24.24
N TYR A 64 -5.60 4.64 -23.40
CA TYR A 64 -6.96 4.38 -22.91
C TYR A 64 -8.02 4.64 -23.97
N LYS A 65 -7.87 5.65 -24.83
CA LYS A 65 -8.85 5.90 -25.90
C LYS A 65 -8.95 4.76 -26.92
N LYS A 66 -7.88 4.00 -27.14
CA LYS A 66 -7.88 2.85 -28.08
C LYS A 66 -8.25 1.53 -27.41
N ILE A 67 -7.84 1.29 -26.16
CA ILE A 67 -8.05 -0.01 -25.48
C ILE A 67 -9.38 -0.05 -24.69
N SER A 68 -9.93 1.09 -24.26
CA SER A 68 -11.18 1.19 -23.47
C SER A 68 -12.45 0.68 -24.15
N LYS A 69 -12.44 0.45 -25.48
CA LYS A 69 -13.59 -0.11 -26.20
C LYS A 69 -13.73 -1.64 -26.06
N CYS A 70 -12.71 -2.32 -25.52
CA CYS A 70 -12.72 -3.77 -25.30
C CYS A 70 -12.83 -4.09 -23.79
N CYS A 71 -13.35 -5.26 -23.42
CA CYS A 71 -13.45 -5.71 -22.02
C CYS A 71 -12.10 -5.59 -21.28
N PHE A 72 -10.98 -5.78 -21.98
CA PHE A 72 -9.62 -5.60 -21.47
C PHE A 72 -9.34 -4.18 -20.93
N GLY A 73 -9.87 -3.14 -21.56
CA GLY A 73 -9.66 -1.76 -21.11
C GLY A 73 -10.34 -1.45 -19.78
N LYS A 74 -11.50 -2.07 -19.51
CA LYS A 74 -12.18 -1.95 -18.21
C LYS A 74 -11.41 -2.69 -17.11
N CYS A 75 -10.86 -3.87 -17.41
CA CYS A 75 -10.04 -4.63 -16.46
C CYS A 75 -8.76 -3.88 -16.08
N ILE A 76 -8.06 -3.30 -17.07
CA ILE A 76 -6.86 -2.47 -16.85
C ILE A 76 -7.20 -1.25 -15.98
N GLN A 77 -8.32 -0.58 -16.27
CA GLN A 77 -8.76 0.57 -15.49
C GLN A 77 -9.04 0.20 -14.03
N ILE A 78 -9.77 -0.90 -13.78
CA ILE A 78 -10.05 -1.38 -12.42
C ILE A 78 -8.77 -1.75 -11.69
N TYR A 79 -7.85 -2.47 -12.35
CA TYR A 79 -6.54 -2.81 -11.79
C TYR A 79 -5.76 -1.56 -11.39
N ASN A 80 -5.68 -0.56 -12.27
CA ASN A 80 -4.94 0.67 -11.99
C ASN A 80 -5.57 1.48 -10.86
N ILE A 81 -6.90 1.57 -10.80
CA ILE A 81 -7.59 2.19 -9.67
C ILE A 81 -7.27 1.46 -8.36
N LYS A 82 -7.36 0.12 -8.35
CA LYS A 82 -7.04 -0.71 -7.17
C LYS A 82 -5.58 -0.52 -6.73
N HIS A 83 -4.66 -0.52 -7.68
CA HIS A 83 -3.23 -0.34 -7.41
C HIS A 83 -2.93 1.06 -6.88
N HIS A 84 -3.49 2.12 -7.48
CA HIS A 84 -3.35 3.50 -7.01
C HIS A 84 -3.95 3.68 -5.61
N TYR A 85 -5.13 3.10 -5.35
CA TYR A 85 -5.75 3.08 -4.03
C TYR A 85 -4.80 2.49 -2.98
N ASN A 86 -4.27 1.29 -3.22
CA ASN A 86 -3.34 0.65 -2.30
C ASN A 86 -2.05 1.47 -2.08
N ILE A 87 -1.49 2.10 -3.12
CA ILE A 87 -0.31 2.97 -2.98
C ILE A 87 -0.62 4.17 -2.10
N VAL A 88 -1.71 4.91 -2.38
CA VAL A 88 -2.05 6.13 -1.66
C VAL A 88 -2.39 5.82 -0.20
N GLU A 89 -3.17 4.77 0.05
CA GLU A 89 -3.49 4.31 1.41
C GLU A 89 -2.22 3.93 2.19
N ALA A 90 -1.36 3.10 1.59
CA ALA A 90 -0.10 2.68 2.19
C ALA A 90 0.86 3.84 2.49
N TYR A 91 0.92 4.81 1.57
CA TYR A 91 1.73 6.00 1.72
C TYR A 91 1.34 6.80 2.97
N ILE A 92 0.05 7.08 3.14
CA ILE A 92 -0.50 7.80 4.29
C ILE A 92 -0.29 7.00 5.58
N MET A 93 -0.57 5.69 5.56
CA MET A 93 -0.36 4.82 6.73
C MET A 93 1.10 4.85 7.20
N GLY A 94 2.06 4.76 6.27
CA GLY A 94 3.48 4.80 6.61
C GLY A 94 3.89 6.12 7.25
N GLN A 95 3.42 7.26 6.72
CA GLN A 95 3.70 8.58 7.28
C GLN A 95 3.17 8.75 8.69
N ARG A 96 1.88 8.43 8.91
CA ARG A 96 1.25 8.50 10.23
C ARG A 96 2.00 7.66 11.27
N GLU A 97 2.41 6.45 10.91
CA GLU A 97 3.16 5.58 11.83
C GLU A 97 4.57 6.10 12.14
N VAL A 98 5.30 6.64 11.15
CA VAL A 98 6.62 7.23 11.41
C VAL A 98 6.49 8.49 12.26
N LEU A 99 5.55 9.38 11.95
CA LEU A 99 5.32 10.60 12.75
C LEU A 99 4.94 10.28 14.18
N THR A 100 4.05 9.31 14.40
CA THR A 100 3.66 8.88 15.76
C THR A 100 4.83 8.29 16.54
N LYS A 101 5.75 7.59 15.86
CA LYS A 101 6.99 7.10 16.51
C LYS A 101 7.94 8.25 16.85
N LEU A 102 8.04 9.25 15.98
CA LEU A 102 8.93 10.40 16.17
C LEU A 102 8.41 11.40 17.19
N SER A 103 7.09 11.61 17.29
CA SER A 103 6.48 12.51 18.28
C SER A 103 6.81 12.11 19.71
N ASN A 104 7.05 10.82 19.96
CA ASN A 104 7.44 10.29 21.26
C ASN A 104 8.95 10.45 21.56
N LEU A 105 9.75 10.84 20.56
CA LEU A 105 11.22 10.87 20.63
C LEU A 105 11.81 12.28 20.48
N ILE A 106 11.15 13.15 19.71
CA ILE A 106 11.64 14.48 19.40
C ILE A 106 11.12 15.47 20.44
N THR A 107 12.04 16.25 21.01
CA THR A 107 11.77 17.36 21.94
C THR A 107 11.84 18.73 21.26
N ASP A 108 12.37 18.78 20.03
CA ASP A 108 12.49 19.97 19.19
C ASP A 108 11.27 20.12 18.26
N ASN A 109 10.45 21.13 18.50
CA ASN A 109 9.16 21.28 17.82
C ASN A 109 9.29 21.77 16.38
N GLU A 110 10.32 22.53 16.01
CA GLU A 110 10.36 23.19 14.68
C GLU A 110 10.52 22.19 13.53
N ILE A 111 11.47 21.26 13.67
CA ILE A 111 11.68 20.20 12.66
C ILE A 111 10.46 19.28 12.59
N PHE A 112 9.87 18.95 13.74
CA PHE A 112 8.69 18.08 13.77
C PHE A 112 7.48 18.74 13.11
N GLU A 113 7.23 20.02 13.37
CA GLU A 113 6.16 20.81 12.73
C GLU A 113 6.33 20.87 11.21
N GLU A 114 7.55 20.99 10.71
CA GLU A 114 7.83 20.96 9.27
C GLU A 114 7.52 19.58 8.65
N LEU A 115 7.93 18.48 9.31
CA LEU A 115 7.59 17.12 8.87
C LEU A 115 6.07 16.90 8.85
N GLU A 116 5.36 17.36 9.87
CA GLU A 116 3.91 17.30 9.94
C GLU A 116 3.26 18.12 8.82
N LYS A 117 3.77 19.31 8.52
CA LYS A 117 3.26 20.14 7.42
C LYS A 117 3.35 19.43 6.07
N TYR A 118 4.50 18.82 5.75
CA TYR A 118 4.65 18.07 4.51
C TYR A 118 3.77 16.81 4.48
N SER A 119 3.69 16.09 5.60
CA SER A 119 2.81 14.92 5.74
C SER A 119 1.34 15.30 5.53
N ASN A 120 0.84 16.31 6.23
CA ASN A 120 -0.54 16.80 6.16
C ASN A 120 -0.92 17.23 4.75
N LYS A 121 -0.03 17.94 4.04
CA LYS A 121 -0.27 18.35 2.65
C LYS A 121 -0.46 17.15 1.72
N SER A 122 0.33 16.09 1.90
CA SER A 122 0.17 14.87 1.11
C SER A 122 -1.02 14.03 1.56
N GLU A 123 -1.31 13.99 2.85
CA GLU A 123 -2.45 13.29 3.42
C GLU A 123 -3.79 13.88 2.96
N GLU A 124 -3.92 15.20 2.94
CA GLU A 124 -5.13 15.88 2.43
C GLU A 124 -5.45 15.45 1.00
N ARG A 125 -4.42 15.40 0.14
CA ARG A 125 -4.54 14.96 -1.26
C ARG A 125 -4.92 13.49 -1.35
N GLY A 126 -4.24 12.64 -0.59
CA GLY A 126 -4.49 11.21 -0.57
C GLY A 126 -5.91 10.90 -0.09
N ILE A 127 -6.36 11.49 1.01
CA ILE A 127 -7.72 11.31 1.54
C ILE A 127 -8.77 11.78 0.53
N LYS A 128 -8.55 12.92 -0.14
CA LYS A 128 -9.46 13.39 -1.19
C LYS A 128 -9.60 12.38 -2.32
N PHE A 129 -8.50 11.80 -2.78
CA PHE A 129 -8.50 10.74 -3.78
C PHE A 129 -9.23 9.47 -3.29
N LEU A 130 -8.90 8.98 -2.10
CA LEU A 130 -9.52 7.76 -1.53
C LEU A 130 -11.05 7.92 -1.41
N LYS A 131 -11.53 9.07 -0.91
CA LYS A 131 -12.97 9.38 -0.83
C LYS A 131 -13.66 9.42 -2.19
N GLN A 132 -12.99 9.94 -3.20
CA GLN A 132 -13.53 9.96 -4.56
C GLN A 132 -13.63 8.54 -5.14
N ILE A 133 -12.65 7.66 -4.88
CA ILE A 133 -12.72 6.24 -5.27
C ILE A 133 -13.80 5.50 -4.50
N GLU A 134 -13.94 5.74 -3.19
CA GLU A 134 -15.02 5.17 -2.37
C GLU A 134 -16.40 5.54 -2.91
N THR A 135 -16.57 6.80 -3.34
CA THR A 135 -17.82 7.27 -3.94
C THR A 135 -18.07 6.67 -5.33
N ALA A 136 -17.04 6.61 -6.18
CA ALA A 136 -17.17 6.17 -7.57
C ALA A 136 -17.20 4.64 -7.73
N TYR A 137 -16.50 3.91 -6.86
CA TYR A 137 -16.29 2.46 -6.92
C TYR A 137 -16.44 1.78 -5.56
N PRO A 138 -17.58 1.93 -4.86
CA PRO A 138 -17.76 1.42 -3.49
C PRO A 138 -17.59 -0.10 -3.38
N LYS A 139 -18.00 -0.85 -4.42
CA LYS A 139 -17.81 -2.30 -4.47
C LYS A 139 -16.33 -2.70 -4.54
N LEU A 140 -15.52 -1.92 -5.27
CA LEU A 140 -14.09 -2.17 -5.41
C LEU A 140 -13.37 -1.88 -4.10
N VAL A 141 -13.69 -0.79 -3.42
CA VAL A 141 -13.10 -0.48 -2.10
C VAL A 141 -13.42 -1.58 -1.10
N LYS A 142 -14.69 -2.02 -1.03
CA LYS A 142 -15.08 -3.14 -0.17
C LYS A 142 -14.31 -4.43 -0.49
N GLU A 143 -14.06 -4.70 -1.77
CA GLU A 143 -13.24 -5.85 -2.20
C GLU A 143 -11.79 -5.71 -1.73
N ILE A 144 -11.18 -4.53 -1.87
CA ILE A 144 -9.82 -4.24 -1.41
C ILE A 144 -9.69 -4.50 0.08
N GLU A 145 -10.56 -3.89 0.90
CA GLU A 145 -10.56 -4.05 2.35
C GLU A 145 -10.77 -5.51 2.76
N THR A 146 -11.72 -6.20 2.10
CA THR A 146 -11.98 -7.62 2.35
C THR A 146 -10.75 -8.47 2.03
N ASN A 147 -10.05 -8.19 0.93
CA ASN A 147 -8.85 -8.91 0.53
C ASN A 147 -7.70 -8.67 1.51
N GLN A 148 -7.50 -7.44 1.99
CA GLN A 148 -6.49 -7.11 3.01
C GLN A 148 -6.76 -7.89 4.31
N VAL A 149 -8.00 -7.86 4.81
CA VAL A 149 -8.38 -8.62 6.02
C VAL A 149 -8.23 -10.13 5.81
N THR A 150 -8.64 -10.64 4.65
CA THR A 150 -8.51 -12.08 4.34
C THR A 150 -7.04 -12.50 4.27
N TYR A 151 -6.18 -11.68 3.68
CA TYR A 151 -4.75 -11.95 3.61
C TYR A 151 -4.12 -12.00 5.00
N LEU A 152 -4.45 -11.06 5.89
CA LEU A 152 -4.01 -11.07 7.28
C LEU A 152 -4.46 -12.34 8.03
N ILE A 153 -5.70 -12.78 7.82
CA ILE A 153 -6.22 -14.01 8.42
C ILE A 153 -5.44 -15.25 7.93
N LEU A 154 -5.19 -15.35 6.62
CA LEU A 154 -4.44 -16.47 6.05
C LEU A 154 -3.02 -16.53 6.61
N LYS A 155 -2.38 -15.37 6.82
CA LYS A 155 -1.05 -15.28 7.40
C LYS A 155 -1.00 -15.64 8.88
N ASN A 156 -2.01 -15.25 9.65
CA ASN A 156 -2.14 -15.71 11.03
C ASN A 156 -2.36 -17.24 11.10
N GLN A 157 -3.11 -17.82 10.16
CA GLN A 157 -3.27 -19.27 10.04
C GLN A 157 -1.96 -19.97 9.66
N GLU A 158 -1.17 -19.41 8.75
CA GLU A 158 0.15 -19.92 8.36
C GLU A 158 1.09 -19.96 9.58
N LYS A 159 1.14 -18.86 10.34
CA LYS A 159 1.95 -18.73 11.54
C LYS A 159 1.55 -19.77 12.60
N TYR A 160 0.26 -19.87 12.90
CA TYR A 160 -0.25 -20.85 13.86
C TYR A 160 0.04 -22.29 13.42
N LEU A 161 -0.13 -22.60 12.13
CA LEU A 161 0.19 -23.91 11.58
C LEU A 161 1.69 -24.25 11.73
N LYS A 162 2.57 -23.26 11.54
CA LYS A 162 4.01 -23.41 11.73
C LYS A 162 4.38 -23.63 13.21
N GLU A 163 3.69 -22.97 14.14
CA GLU A 163 3.86 -23.19 15.58
C GLU A 163 3.47 -24.63 15.96
N LEU A 164 2.29 -25.10 15.52
CA LEU A 164 1.86 -26.49 15.75
C LEU A 164 2.85 -27.52 15.21
N PHE A 165 3.40 -27.28 14.02
CA PHE A 165 4.40 -28.16 13.42
C PHE A 165 5.70 -28.18 14.22
N ASN A 166 6.21 -27.01 14.60
CA ASN A 166 7.44 -26.89 15.38
C ASN A 166 7.31 -27.52 16.78
N ASN A 167 6.11 -27.49 17.36
CA ASN A 167 5.81 -28.15 18.63
C ASN A 167 5.62 -29.67 18.51
N GLY A 168 5.65 -30.23 17.29
CA GLY A 168 5.39 -31.64 17.04
C GLY A 168 3.93 -32.06 17.20
N GLU A 169 3.00 -31.09 17.27
CA GLU A 169 1.56 -31.35 17.44
C GLU A 169 0.90 -31.87 16.16
N ILE A 170 1.52 -31.66 15.00
CA ILE A 170 1.04 -32.14 13.70
C ILE A 170 2.16 -32.79 12.89
N SER A 171 1.80 -33.77 12.06
CA SER A 171 2.74 -34.42 11.14
C SER A 171 3.08 -33.55 9.93
N ASP A 172 4.24 -33.80 9.29
CA ASP A 172 4.63 -33.18 8.02
C ASP A 172 3.53 -33.26 6.96
N LYS A 173 2.84 -34.40 6.88
CA LYS A 173 1.77 -34.63 5.92
C LYS A 173 0.60 -33.66 6.14
N LEU A 174 0.22 -33.41 7.40
CA LEU A 174 -0.85 -32.48 7.73
C LEU A 174 -0.39 -31.03 7.53
N TYR A 175 0.81 -30.69 8.00
CA TYR A 175 1.42 -29.38 7.79
C TYR A 175 1.40 -29.00 6.31
N ASN A 176 2.00 -29.83 5.45
CA ASN A 176 2.07 -29.58 4.01
C ASN A 176 0.69 -29.46 3.35
N LYS A 177 -0.29 -30.28 3.78
CA LYS A 177 -1.67 -30.22 3.25
C LYS A 177 -2.34 -28.89 3.57
N PHE A 178 -2.23 -28.40 4.81
CA PHE A 178 -2.85 -27.13 5.21
C PHE A 178 -2.08 -25.94 4.63
N ASN A 179 -0.76 -25.99 4.65
CA ASN A 179 0.09 -24.93 4.11
C ASN A 179 -0.20 -24.70 2.61
N ASN A 180 -0.30 -25.79 1.82
CA ASN A 180 -0.68 -25.70 0.41
C ASN A 180 -2.07 -25.10 0.19
N LYS A 181 -3.03 -25.36 1.10
CA LYS A 181 -4.37 -24.76 1.01
C LYS A 181 -4.35 -23.26 1.32
N ILE A 182 -3.54 -22.84 2.28
CA ILE A 182 -3.36 -21.43 2.63
C ILE A 182 -2.72 -20.70 1.44
N HIS A 183 -1.58 -21.17 0.94
CA HIS A 183 -0.91 -20.56 -0.21
C HIS A 183 -1.76 -20.52 -1.48
N LYS A 184 -2.59 -21.56 -1.74
CA LYS A 184 -3.53 -21.52 -2.86
C LYS A 184 -4.56 -20.40 -2.71
N LYS A 185 -5.04 -20.13 -1.49
CA LYS A 185 -5.96 -19.02 -1.23
C LYS A 185 -5.27 -17.67 -1.33
N GLU A 186 -4.05 -17.55 -0.83
CA GLU A 186 -3.24 -16.33 -0.97
C GLU A 186 -3.04 -15.98 -2.44
N TYR A 187 -2.65 -16.97 -3.25
CA TYR A 187 -2.49 -16.78 -4.69
C TYR A 187 -3.78 -16.26 -5.36
N MET A 188 -4.94 -16.77 -4.97
CA MET A 188 -6.23 -16.29 -5.51
C MET A 188 -6.58 -14.86 -5.10
N LEU A 189 -6.06 -14.35 -3.97
CA LEU A 189 -6.26 -12.95 -3.57
C LEU A 189 -5.40 -11.97 -4.37
N HIS A 190 -4.28 -12.47 -4.93
CA HIS A 190 -3.35 -11.68 -5.73
C HIS A 190 -3.66 -11.69 -7.24
N LEU A 191 -4.60 -12.53 -7.69
CA LEU A 191 -5.13 -12.55 -9.06
C LEU A 191 -6.30 -11.58 -9.23
#